data_AF-A0A367IM58-F1
#
_entry.id   AF-A0A367IM58-F1
#
_cell.length_a   1.000
_cell.length_b   1.000
_cell.length_c   1.000
_cell.angle_alpha   90.00
_cell.angle_beta   90.00
_cell.angle_gamma   90.00
#
_symmetry.space_group_name_H-M   'P 1'
#
loop_
_entity.id
_entity.type
_entity.pdbx_description
1 polymer ?
#
loop_
_entity_poly.entity_id
_entity_poly.type
_entity_poly.pdbx_seq_one_letter_code
_entity_poly.pdbx_strand_id
1 'polypeptide(L)'
;MSTSHTNHFKFSGKIGDAFDSLRTIRVPAKDGRSGQDIQLQYSHQKVIGNGSFGVVYQVKLTHTGEDAAIKKVLQDKRFKNRELEIMRLMNHPNICGIKAYFYSQGDSKANDVYLNLVMEYVPET
;
A
#
# COMPACT_ATOMS: atom_id res chain seq x y z
N MET A 1 -23.34 46.09 24.98
CA MET A 1 -21.96 45.93 25.48
C MET A 1 -21.84 44.47 25.89
N SER A 2 -21.12 43.58 25.23
CA SER A 2 -19.75 43.65 24.75
C SER A 2 -19.59 42.76 23.52
N THR A 3 -18.90 43.27 22.49
CA THR A 3 -18.48 42.54 21.29
C THR A 3 -17.11 41.93 21.54
N SER A 4 -17.02 40.60 21.59
CA SER A 4 -15.72 39.91 21.54
C SER A 4 -15.43 39.52 20.09
N HIS A 5 -14.58 40.31 19.45
CA HIS A 5 -13.89 39.96 18.21
C HIS A 5 -12.88 38.84 18.49
N THR A 6 -12.95 37.75 17.74
CA THR A 6 -11.84 36.79 17.64
C THR A 6 -11.29 36.84 16.23
N ASN A 7 -10.00 37.17 16.15
CA ASN A 7 -9.26 37.43 14.93
C ASN A 7 -9.24 36.21 14.00
N HIS A 8 -9.50 36.51 12.72
CA HIS A 8 -9.12 35.70 11.57
C HIS A 8 -7.60 35.47 11.57
N PHE A 9 -7.17 34.21 11.69
CA PHE A 9 -5.88 33.76 11.17
C PHE A 9 -6.13 32.67 10.14
N LYS A 10 -6.07 33.04 8.85
CA LYS A 10 -6.01 32.09 7.74
C LYS A 10 -4.55 31.62 7.61
N PHE A 11 -4.26 30.40 8.04
CA PHE A 11 -3.05 29.69 7.64
C PHE A 11 -3.33 29.00 6.30
N SER A 12 -2.97 29.63 5.19
CA SER A 12 -2.91 28.96 3.89
C SER A 12 -1.58 28.22 3.76
N GLY A 13 -1.51 27.05 4.37
CA GLY A 13 -0.42 26.09 4.19
C GLY A 13 -1.01 24.70 4.07
N LYS A 14 -0.69 23.98 2.99
CA LYS A 14 -1.10 22.59 2.77
C LYS A 14 -0.43 21.68 3.81
N ILE A 15 -1.00 21.59 5.01
CA ILE A 15 -0.52 20.75 6.12
C ILE A 15 -1.08 19.31 6.01
N GLY A 16 -2.11 19.09 5.19
CA GLY A 16 -2.79 17.79 5.05
C GLY A 16 -1.91 16.67 4.48
N ASP A 17 -1.07 16.96 3.49
CA ASP A 17 -0.31 15.93 2.78
C ASP A 17 0.88 15.37 3.60
N ALA A 18 1.45 16.18 4.50
CA ALA A 18 2.58 15.77 5.33
C ALA A 18 2.16 14.85 6.48
N PHE A 19 0.97 15.07 7.06
CA PHE A 19 0.52 14.32 8.23
C PHE A 19 0.03 12.91 7.88
N ASP A 20 -0.52 12.73 6.68
CA ASP A 20 -1.01 11.41 6.23
C ASP A 20 0.16 10.45 5.91
N SER A 21 1.32 11.00 5.52
CA SER A 21 2.53 10.22 5.22
C SER A 21 3.17 9.53 6.44
N LEU A 22 2.82 9.94 7.68
CA LEU A 22 3.33 9.36 8.93
C LEU A 22 2.37 8.34 9.57
N ARG A 23 1.17 8.13 9.00
CA ARG A 23 0.23 7.18 9.56
C ARG A 23 0.73 5.75 9.32
N THR A 24 0.98 5.02 10.40
CA THR A 24 1.25 3.58 10.32
C THR A 24 -0.05 2.85 10.01
N ILE A 25 -0.04 2.08 8.92
CA ILE A 25 -1.13 1.21 8.49
C ILE A 25 -0.81 -0.21 8.96
N ARG A 26 -1.80 -0.89 9.55
CA ARG A 26 -1.70 -2.29 9.98
C ARG A 26 -2.78 -3.09 9.29
N VAL A 27 -2.41 -4.19 8.63
CA VAL A 27 -3.34 -5.06 7.91
C VAL A 27 -3.05 -6.54 8.17
N PRO A 28 -4.10 -7.38 8.29
CA PRO A 28 -3.92 -8.82 8.19
C PRO A 28 -3.46 -9.16 6.77
N ALA A 29 -2.40 -9.94 6.67
CA ALA A 29 -1.81 -10.34 5.41
C ALA A 29 -1.38 -11.81 5.45
N LYS A 30 -0.97 -12.33 4.31
CA LYS A 30 -0.31 -13.63 4.19
C LYS A 30 1.14 -13.44 3.79
N ASP A 31 2.03 -14.20 4.43
CA ASP A 31 3.43 -14.28 4.02
C ASP A 31 3.54 -14.76 2.57
N GLY A 32 4.39 -14.11 1.78
CA GLY A 32 4.48 -14.34 0.34
C GLY A 32 4.90 -15.77 0.00
N ARG A 33 5.78 -16.37 0.81
CA ARG A 33 6.32 -17.71 0.54
C ARG A 33 5.46 -18.79 1.17
N SER A 34 5.34 -18.75 2.49
CA SER A 34 4.67 -19.78 3.28
C SER A 34 3.14 -19.70 3.21
N GLY A 35 2.56 -18.54 2.88
CA GLY A 35 1.11 -18.33 2.91
C GLY A 35 0.50 -18.28 4.32
N GLN A 36 1.35 -18.31 5.36
CA GLN A 36 0.94 -18.18 6.76
C GLN A 36 0.37 -16.79 7.04
N ASP A 37 -0.60 -16.72 7.93
CA ASP A 37 -1.20 -15.44 8.32
C ASP A 37 -0.22 -14.61 9.17
N ILE A 38 -0.07 -13.34 8.82
CA ILE A 38 0.84 -12.38 9.47
C ILE A 38 0.12 -11.04 9.67
N GLN A 39 0.69 -10.19 10.55
CA GLN A 39 0.29 -8.79 10.69
C GLN A 39 1.31 -7.89 10.00
N LEU A 40 0.96 -7.40 8.81
CA LEU A 40 1.82 -6.49 8.05
C LEU A 40 1.62 -5.06 8.53
N GLN A 41 2.73 -4.33 8.70
CA GLN A 41 2.71 -2.93 9.11
C GLN A 41 3.62 -2.11 8.21
N TYR A 42 3.09 -1.01 7.67
CA TYR A 42 3.82 -0.12 6.78
C TYR A 42 3.39 1.34 6.95
N SER A 43 4.23 2.26 6.47
CA SER A 43 3.99 3.70 6.46
C SER A 43 4.51 4.32 5.16
N HIS A 44 4.42 5.65 5.03
CA HIS A 44 4.97 6.41 3.89
C HIS A 44 4.47 5.93 2.52
N GLN A 45 3.16 5.80 2.36
CA GLN A 45 2.57 5.37 1.08
C GLN A 45 2.67 6.46 0.02
N LYS A 46 3.50 6.24 -1.00
CA LYS A 46 3.69 7.15 -2.14
C LYS A 46 3.37 6.43 -3.44
N VAL A 47 2.54 7.01 -4.30
CA VAL A 47 2.31 6.47 -5.66
C VAL A 47 3.58 6.62 -6.49
N ILE A 48 4.05 5.51 -7.08
CA ILE A 48 5.23 5.47 -7.95
C ILE A 48 4.91 4.99 -9.37
N GLY A 49 3.74 4.40 -9.61
CA GLY A 49 3.35 3.97 -10.94
C GLY A 49 1.85 3.79 -11.06
N ASN A 50 1.30 4.17 -12.22
CA ASN A 50 -0.09 3.93 -12.60
C ASN A 50 -0.11 3.15 -13.92
N GLY A 51 -0.66 1.94 -13.89
CA GLY A 51 -0.79 1.09 -15.06
C GLY A 51 -2.25 0.72 -15.33
N SER A 52 -2.49 0.05 -16.46
CA SER A 52 -3.84 -0.44 -16.81
C SER A 52 -4.42 -1.40 -15.78
N PHE A 53 -3.56 -2.16 -15.10
CA PHE A 53 -3.96 -3.20 -14.15
C PHE A 53 -4.08 -2.71 -12.70
N GLY A 54 -3.68 -1.48 -12.41
CA GLY A 54 -3.73 -0.93 -11.06
C GLY A 54 -2.65 0.10 -10.75
N VAL A 55 -2.47 0.34 -9.45
CA VAL A 55 -1.58 1.37 -8.92
C VAL A 55 -0.46 0.72 -8.11
N VAL A 56 0.76 1.22 -8.26
CA VAL A 56 1.92 0.80 -7.48
C VAL A 56 2.30 1.90 -6.50
N TYR A 57 2.45 1.51 -5.24
CA TYR A 57 2.88 2.37 -4.15
C TYR A 57 4.26 1.94 -3.66
N GLN A 58 5.15 2.89 -3.40
CA GLN A 58 6.28 2.69 -2.49
C GLN A 58 5.77 2.85 -1.06
N VAL A 59 6.21 1.96 -0.17
CA VAL A 59 5.93 2.01 1.27
C VAL A 59 7.19 1.66 2.05
N LYS A 60 7.20 1.99 3.35
CA LYS A 60 8.24 1.56 4.28
C LYS A 60 7.68 0.54 5.27
N LEU A 61 8.26 -0.65 5.33
CA LEU A 61 7.87 -1.68 6.30
C LEU A 61 8.35 -1.28 7.70
N THR A 62 7.45 -1.21 8.68
CA THR A 62 7.82 -0.64 9.99
C THR A 62 8.69 -1.56 10.82
N HIS A 63 8.56 -2.88 10.66
CA HIS A 63 9.33 -3.85 11.46
C HIS A 63 10.80 -3.94 11.02
N THR A 64 11.05 -3.91 9.70
CA THR A 64 12.40 -4.04 9.14
C THR A 64 13.03 -2.69 8.77
N GLY A 65 12.21 -1.66 8.58
CA GLY A 65 12.66 -0.36 8.06
C GLY A 65 12.96 -0.36 6.55
N GLU A 66 12.71 -1.46 5.85
CA GLU A 66 12.96 -1.60 4.42
C GLU A 66 11.87 -0.96 3.57
N ASP A 67 12.24 -0.46 2.39
CA ASP A 67 11.28 -0.06 1.37
C ASP A 67 10.68 -1.29 0.66
N ALA A 68 9.41 -1.20 0.31
CA ALA A 68 8.67 -2.20 -0.45
C ALA A 68 7.75 -1.55 -1.48
N ALA A 69 7.42 -2.31 -2.53
CA ALA A 69 6.42 -1.92 -3.52
C ALA A 69 5.11 -2.66 -3.26
N ILE A 70 4.00 -1.95 -3.15
CA ILE A 70 2.65 -2.53 -3.09
C ILE A 70 1.96 -2.29 -4.43
N LYS A 71 1.73 -3.36 -5.19
CA LYS A 71 0.90 -3.31 -6.40
C LYS A 71 -0.54 -3.66 -6.03
N LYS A 72 -1.43 -2.65 -6.06
CA LYS A 72 -2.87 -2.78 -5.79
C LYS A 72 -3.62 -3.00 -7.10
N VAL A 73 -4.20 -4.18 -7.27
CA VAL A 73 -4.95 -4.57 -8.47
C VAL A 73 -6.38 -4.92 -8.12
N LEU A 74 -7.33 -4.55 -8.98
CA LEU A 74 -8.73 -4.96 -8.82
C LEU A 74 -8.82 -6.48 -8.99
N GLN A 75 -9.39 -7.17 -8.01
CA GLN A 75 -9.57 -8.61 -8.04
C GLN A 75 -10.97 -8.94 -8.57
N ASP A 76 -11.05 -9.49 -9.79
CA ASP A 76 -12.27 -10.13 -10.25
C ASP A 76 -12.49 -11.42 -9.43
N LYS A 77 -13.63 -11.51 -8.74
CA LYS A 77 -13.97 -12.64 -7.85
C LYS A 77 -14.12 -13.96 -8.61
N ARG A 78 -14.31 -13.92 -9.94
CA ARG A 78 -14.49 -15.10 -10.78
C ARG A 78 -13.18 -15.74 -11.21
N PHE A 79 -12.07 -15.03 -11.08
CA PHE A 79 -10.77 -15.47 -11.58
C PHE A 79 -9.71 -15.42 -10.49
N LYS A 80 -8.82 -16.43 -10.47
CA LYS A 80 -7.62 -16.36 -9.65
C LYS A 80 -6.61 -15.42 -10.29
N ASN A 81 -5.86 -14.70 -9.47
CA ASN A 81 -4.80 -13.85 -9.97
C ASN A 81 -3.55 -14.69 -10.28
N ARG A 82 -3.24 -14.84 -11.58
CA ARG A 82 -2.07 -15.60 -12.05
C ARG A 82 -0.75 -15.00 -11.59
N GLU A 83 -0.68 -13.67 -11.42
CA GLU A 83 0.53 -12.99 -10.97
C GLU A 83 0.91 -13.42 -9.56
N LEU A 84 -0.06 -13.50 -8.63
CA LEU A 84 0.18 -14.03 -7.29
C LEU A 84 0.70 -15.47 -7.34
N GLU A 85 0.04 -16.34 -8.11
CA GLU A 85 0.46 -17.75 -8.22
C GLU A 85 1.90 -17.88 -8.75
N ILE A 86 2.26 -17.13 -9.78
CA ILE A 86 3.61 -17.11 -10.33
C ILE A 86 4.60 -16.57 -9.29
N MET A 87 4.33 -15.41 -8.70
CA MET A 87 5.25 -14.75 -7.76
C MET A 87 5.57 -15.62 -6.54
N ARG A 88 4.60 -16.43 -6.07
CA ARG A 88 4.82 -17.38 -4.96
C ARG A 88 5.73 -18.56 -5.32
N LEU A 89 5.86 -18.87 -6.61
CA LEU A 89 6.73 -19.94 -7.11
C LEU A 89 8.14 -19.45 -7.47
N MET A 90 8.33 -18.13 -7.64
CA MET A 90 9.63 -17.57 -8.02
C MET A 90 10.51 -17.30 -6.79
N ASN A 91 11.75 -17.78 -6.84
CA ASN A 91 12.79 -17.48 -5.86
C ASN A 91 14.16 -17.44 -6.56
N HIS A 92 14.55 -16.28 -7.07
CA HIS A 92 15.79 -16.09 -7.83
C HIS A 92 16.34 -14.68 -7.60
N PRO A 93 17.67 -14.50 -7.48
CA PRO A 93 18.30 -13.19 -7.18
C PRO A 93 17.98 -12.09 -8.21
N ASN A 94 17.63 -12.45 -9.44
CA ASN A 94 17.36 -11.50 -10.52
C ASN A 94 15.86 -11.30 -10.78
N ILE A 95 15.00 -11.71 -9.84
CA ILE A 95 13.55 -11.58 -9.93
C ILE A 95 13.05 -10.95 -8.63
N CYS A 96 12.24 -9.90 -8.74
CA CYS A 96 11.68 -9.24 -7.56
C CYS A 96 10.90 -10.23 -6.70
N GLY A 97 11.31 -10.39 -5.44
CA GLY A 97 10.69 -11.30 -4.50
C GLY A 97 9.34 -10.77 -3.99
N ILE A 98 8.39 -11.68 -3.80
CA ILE A 98 7.17 -11.41 -3.03
C ILE A 98 7.47 -11.52 -1.53
N LYS A 99 7.12 -10.48 -0.77
CA LYS A 99 7.24 -10.43 0.69
C LYS A 99 5.92 -10.86 1.37
N ALA A 100 4.80 -10.33 0.90
CA ALA A 100 3.47 -10.61 1.44
C ALA A 100 2.37 -10.33 0.42
N TYR A 101 1.14 -10.73 0.72
CA TYR A 101 -0.04 -10.29 -0.02
C TYR A 101 -1.26 -10.18 0.89
N PHE A 102 -2.19 -9.30 0.55
CA PHE A 102 -3.45 -9.13 1.29
C PHE A 102 -4.56 -8.60 0.41
N TYR A 103 -5.80 -8.82 0.84
CA TYR A 103 -6.99 -8.29 0.19
C TYR A 103 -7.51 -7.06 0.95
N SER A 104 -8.00 -6.06 0.21
CA SER A 104 -8.62 -4.86 0.78
C SER A 104 -9.90 -4.51 0.04
N GLN A 105 -10.86 -3.89 0.73
CA GLN A 105 -12.07 -3.38 0.07
C GLN A 105 -11.78 -2.08 -0.70
N GLY A 106 -12.55 -1.82 -1.74
CA GLY A 106 -12.48 -0.59 -2.52
C GLY A 106 -13.09 0.60 -1.78
N ASP A 107 -12.46 1.76 -1.91
CA ASP A 107 -12.90 2.99 -1.25
C ASP A 107 -14.20 3.55 -1.86
N SER A 108 -14.39 3.38 -3.18
CA SER A 108 -15.53 3.96 -3.93
C SER A 108 -16.68 3.00 -4.17
N LYS A 109 -16.42 1.70 -4.23
CA LYS A 109 -17.42 0.66 -4.48
C LYS A 109 -17.24 -0.43 -3.44
N ALA A 110 -18.21 -0.53 -2.53
CA ALA A 110 -18.15 -1.44 -1.38
C ALA A 110 -17.98 -2.93 -1.77
N ASN A 111 -18.26 -3.30 -3.02
CA ASN A 111 -18.14 -4.67 -3.52
C ASN A 111 -16.81 -4.96 -4.22
N ASP A 112 -16.03 -3.93 -4.54
CA ASP A 112 -14.74 -4.09 -5.18
C ASP A 112 -13.74 -4.62 -4.17
N VAL A 113 -13.10 -5.74 -4.51
CA VAL A 113 -12.02 -6.31 -3.72
C VAL A 113 -10.73 -6.07 -4.50
N TYR A 114 -9.70 -5.62 -3.80
CA TYR A 114 -8.37 -5.44 -4.36
C TYR A 114 -7.43 -6.48 -3.79
N LEU A 115 -6.57 -7.02 -4.64
CA LEU A 115 -5.41 -7.78 -4.23
C LEU A 115 -4.21 -6.83 -4.17
N ASN A 116 -3.49 -6.85 -3.06
CA ASN A 116 -2.29 -6.06 -2.84
C ASN A 116 -1.09 -7.01 -2.77
N LEU A 117 -0.19 -6.91 -3.74
CA LEU A 117 1.06 -7.68 -3.80
C LEU A 117 2.18 -6.83 -3.20
N VAL A 118 2.77 -7.28 -2.10
CA VAL A 118 3.90 -6.61 -1.44
C VAL A 118 5.19 -7.26 -1.93
N MET A 119 6.01 -6.48 -2.60
CA MET A 119 7.22 -6.93 -3.29
C MET A 119 8.44 -6.12 -2.84
N GLU A 120 9.62 -6.64 -3.14
CA GLU A 120 10.86 -5.88 -3.06
C GLU A 120 10.76 -4.59 -3.89
N TYR A 121 11.21 -3.48 -3.29
CA TYR A 121 11.35 -2.22 -4.01
C TYR A 121 12.71 -2.17 -4.70
N VAL A 122 12.71 -1.87 -6.01
CA VAL A 122 13.92 -1.68 -6.81
C VAL A 122 13.94 -0.22 -7.26
N PRO A 123 14.91 0.60 -6.79
CA PRO A 123 15.06 1.98 -7.24
C PRO A 123 15.36 2.05 -8.74
N GLU A 124 14.92 3.11 -9.40
CA GLU A 124 15.36 3.43 -10.77
C GLU A 124 16.89 3.66 -10.78
N THR A 125 17.55 3.19 -11.84
CA THR A 125 18.97 3.45 -12.14
C THR A 125 19.16 4.68 -13.00
#